data_AF-A0A7W1SFN6-F1
#
_entry.id   AF-A0A7W1SFN6-F1
#
_cell.length_a   1.000
_cell.length_b   1.000
_cell.length_c   1.000
_cell.angle_alpha   90.00
_cell.angle_beta   90.00
_cell.angle_gamma   90.00
#
_symmetry.space_group_name_H-M   'P 1'
#
loop_
_entity.id
_entity.type
_entity.pdbx_description
1 polymer ?
#
loop_
_entity_poly.entity_id
_entity_poly.type
_entity_poly.pdbx_seq_one_letter_code
_entity_poly.pdbx_strand_id
1 'polypeptide(L)' 'MSDRYFVDTNILMYAHDAAAGEKHARAKALVEELWESRSGVVSTQVLQELAVNLRRKVKK' A
#
# COMPACT_ATOMS: atom_id res chain seq x y z
N MET A 1 15.14 19.58 -0.20
CA MET A 1 15.09 18.16 -0.58
C MET A 1 13.67 17.71 -0.33
N SER A 2 13.01 17.04 -1.28
CA SER A 2 11.71 16.42 -1.02
C SER A 2 11.96 15.11 -0.28
N ASP A 3 11.48 15.00 0.96
CA ASP A 3 11.54 13.74 1.70
C ASP A 3 10.83 12.65 0.90
N ARG A 4 11.41 11.45 0.87
CA ARG A 4 10.85 10.30 0.18
C ARG A 4 10.60 9.19 1.19
N TYR A 5 9.41 8.61 1.12
CA TYR A 5 8.96 7.57 2.03
C TYR A 5 8.86 6.25 1.30
N PHE A 6 9.58 5.24 1.80
CA PHE A 6 9.49 3.90 1.26
C PHE A 6 8.23 3.20 1.78
N VAL A 7 7.40 2.68 0.88
CA VAL A 7 6.12 2.04 1.20
C VAL A 7 6.26 0.53 1.13
N ASP A 8 5.94 -0.12 2.24
CA ASP A 8 5.92 -1.59 2.36
C ASP A 8 4.64 -2.21 1.80
N THR A 9 4.71 -3.48 1.40
CA THR A 9 3.57 -4.26 0.90
C THR A 9 2.38 -4.24 1.85
N ASN A 10 2.62 -4.29 3.17
CA ASN A 10 1.56 -4.33 4.17
C ASN A 10 0.67 -3.08 4.13
N ILE A 11 1.25 -1.90 3.93
CA ILE A 11 0.49 -0.65 3.83
C ILE A 11 -0.44 -0.70 2.60
N LEU A 12 0.08 -1.13 1.46
CA LEU A 12 -0.71 -1.29 0.23
C LEU A 12 -1.82 -2.34 0.41
N MET A 13 -1.51 -3.46 1.09
CA MET A 13 -2.50 -4.50 1.39
C MET A 13 -3.62 -4.00 2.29
N TYR A 14 -3.30 -3.27 3.37
CA TYR A 14 -4.32 -2.69 4.25
C TYR A 14 -5.13 -1.59 3.55
N ALA A 15 -4.51 -0.79 2.69
CA ALA A 15 -5.22 0.20 1.89
C ALA A 15 -6.26 -0.42 0.93
N HIS A 16 -6.11 -1.70 0.56
CA HIS A 16 -7.08 -2.44 -0.26
C HIS A 16 -8.03 -3.34 0.56
N ASP A 17 -7.75 -3.60 1.83
CA ASP A 17 -8.54 -4.52 2.65
C ASP A 17 -9.60 -3.78 3.48
N ALA A 18 -10.80 -3.60 2.92
CA ALA A 18 -11.91 -2.94 3.62
C ALA A 18 -12.32 -3.63 4.94
N ALA A 19 -12.01 -4.91 5.12
CA ALA A 19 -12.31 -5.64 6.36
C ALA A 19 -11.29 -5.35 7.48
N ALA A 20 -10.20 -4.63 7.20
CA ALA A 20 -9.14 -4.33 8.18
C ALA A 20 -9.45 -3.12 9.09
N GLY A 21 -10.63 -2.52 8.97
CA GLY A 21 -11.14 -1.49 9.89
C GLY A 21 -10.24 -0.25 9.99
N GLU A 22 -9.77 0.07 11.19
CA GLU A 22 -8.95 1.27 11.44
C GLU A 22 -7.62 1.25 10.67
N LYS A 23 -7.02 0.05 10.49
CA LYS A 23 -5.79 -0.11 9.70
C LYS A 23 -6.02 0.24 8.23
N HIS A 24 -7.20 -0.10 7.69
CA HIS A 24 -7.57 0.27 6.33
C HIS A 24 -7.68 1.78 6.17
N ALA A 25 -8.41 2.44 7.07
CA ALA A 25 -8.58 3.89 7.02
C ALA A 25 -7.24 4.64 7.08
N ARG A 26 -6.35 4.24 7.99
CA ARG A 26 -5.01 4.85 8.12
C ARG A 26 -4.12 4.56 6.92
N ALA A 27 -4.09 3.33 6.44
CA ALA A 27 -3.28 2.95 5.29
C ALA A 27 -3.75 3.66 4.01
N LYS A 28 -5.07 3.78 3.82
CA LYS A 28 -5.67 4.52 2.70
C LYS A 28 -5.25 6.00 2.73
N ALA A 29 -5.40 6.66 3.87
CA ALA A 29 -5.01 8.07 4.03
C ALA A 29 -3.51 8.29 3.74
N LEU A 30 -2.63 7.41 4.26
CA LEU A 30 -1.20 7.47 3.99
C LEU A 30 -0.87 7.31 2.50
N VAL A 31 -1.51 6.35 1.83
CA VAL A 31 -1.29 6.13 0.40
C VAL A 31 -1.78 7.33 -0.43
N GLU A 32 -2.92 7.92 -0.08
CA GLU A 32 -3.45 9.13 -0.72
C GLU A 32 -2.50 10.32 -0.56
N GLU A 33 -2.00 10.58 0.66
CA GLU A 33 -1.04 11.66 0.95
C GLU A 33 0.27 11.48 0.17
N LEU A 34 0.83 10.27 0.16
CA LEU A 34 2.07 9.97 -0.56
C LEU A 34 1.90 10.06 -2.08
N TRP A 35 0.70 9.78 -2.59
CA TRP A 35 0.35 9.92 -3.99
C TRP A 35 0.28 11.40 -4.41
N GLU A 36 -0.43 12.21 -3.64
CA GLU A 36 -0.58 13.66 -3.90
C GLU A 36 0.76 14.39 -3.81
N SER A 37 1.54 14.10 -2.77
CA SER A 37 2.86 14.71 -2.56
C SER A 37 3.95 14.16 -3.50
N ARG A 38 3.67 13.08 -4.24
CA ARG A 38 4.62 12.34 -5.09
C ARG A 38 5.91 11.96 -4.35
N SER A 39 5.79 11.68 -3.06
CA SER A 39 6.92 11.35 -2.16
C SER A 39 7.01 9.86 -1.85
N GLY A 40 5.99 9.07 -2.22
CA GLY A 40 5.99 7.61 -2.06
C GLY A 40 6.95 6.91 -3.01
N VAL A 41 7.73 5.97 -2.49
CA VAL A 41 8.65 5.11 -3.25
C VAL A 41 8.34 3.65 -2.94
N VAL A 42 8.27 2.83 -3.98
CA VAL A 42 8.11 1.37 -3.87
C VAL A 42 9.24 0.66 -4.60
N SER A 43 9.58 -0.55 -4.17
CA SER A 43 10.51 -1.41 -4.91
C SER A 43 9.76 -2.41 -5.79
N THR A 44 10.49 -3.01 -6.74
CA THR A 44 9.97 -4.12 -7.55
C THR A 44 9.61 -5.34 -6.70
N GLN A 45 10.28 -5.56 -5.57
CA GLN A 45 9.94 -6.62 -4.63
C GLN A 45 8.58 -6.39 -3.97
N VAL A 46 8.32 -5.17 -3.48
CA VAL A 46 7.03 -4.79 -2.88
C VAL A 46 5.88 -5.02 -3.87
N LEU A 47 6.09 -4.61 -5.13
CA LEU A 47 5.08 -4.81 -6.19
C LEU A 47 4.84 -6.30 -6.50
N GLN A 48 5.89 -7.12 -6.53
CA GLN A 48 5.76 -8.57 -6.74
C GLN A 48 4.96 -9.23 -5.61
N GLU A 49 5.28 -8.90 -4.36
CA GLU A 49 4.59 -9.43 -3.20
C GLU A 49 3.11 -9.02 -3.18
N LEU A 50 2.82 -7.73 -3.44
CA LEU A 50 1.45 -7.22 -3.58
C LEU A 50 0.67 -7.99 -4.64
N ALA A 51 1.25 -8.17 -5.82
CA ALA A 51 0.59 -8.83 -6.93
C ALA A 51 0.30 -10.31 -6.64
N VAL A 52 1.15 -11.00 -5.89
CA VAL A 52 0.92 -12.40 -5.46
C VAL A 52 -0.20 -12.45 -4.42
N ASN A 53 -0.18 -11.56 -3.42
CA ASN A 53 -1.15 -11.56 -2.33
C ASN A 53 -2.57 -11.18 -2.82
N LEU A 54 -2.69 -10.16 -3.67
CA LEU A 54 -3.98 -9.78 -4.27
C LEU A 54 -4.56 -10.91 -5.13
N ARG A 55 -3.73 -11.56 -5.96
CA ARG A 55 -4.17 -12.70 -6.78
C ARG A 55 -4.63 -13.90 -5.95
N ARG A 56 -4.01 -14.16 -4.79
CA ARG A 56 -4.46 -15.20 -3.85
C ARG A 56 -5.80 -14.85 -3.21
N LYS A 57 -6.03 -13.58 -2.87
CA LYS A 57 -7.33 -13.12 -2.34
C LYS A 57 -8.46 -13.29 -3.35
N VAL A 58 -8.24 -12.96 -4.62
CA VAL A 58 -9.28 -13.05 -5.68
C VAL A 58 -9.66 -14.50 -6.04
N LYS A 59 -8.77 -15.46 -5.79
CA LYS A 59 -9.05 -16.90 -6.02
C LYS A 59 -9.88 -17.55 -4.90
N LYS A 60 -10.12 -16.85 -3.79
CA LYS A 60 -11.00 -17.29 -2.71
C LYS A 60 -12.36 -16.62 -2.86
#